data_AF-A0A955QQ47-F1
#
_entry.id   AF-A0A955QQ47-F1
#
_cell.length_a   1.000
_cell.length_b   1.000
_cell.length_c   1.000
_cell.angle_alpha   90.00
_cell.angle_beta   90.00
_cell.angle_gamma   90.00
#
_symmetry.space_group_name_H-M   'P 1'
#
loop_
_entity.id
_entity.type
_entity.pdbx_description
1 polymer ?
#
loop_
_entity_poly.entity_id
_entity_poly.type
_entity_poly.pdbx_seq_one_letter_code
_entity_poly.pdbx_strand_id
1 'polypeptide(L)'
;MSKKSFSRAPRPKQLTPETIDAYVHGGAGHDTRASAPKSGERSLEGTTKRLSLDLPEEAHRRFKVACAATGRKMATELTIFIERRTKELEQEALN
;
A
#
# COMPACT_ATOMS: atom_id res chain seq x y z
N MET A 1 -37.12 -22.49 -42.79
CA MET A 1 -36.03 -22.28 -41.81
C MET A 1 -35.60 -20.81 -41.84
N SER A 2 -36.02 -20.04 -40.85
CA SER A 2 -35.79 -18.58 -40.75
C SER A 2 -34.31 -18.27 -40.49
N LYS A 3 -33.64 -17.56 -41.42
CA LYS A 3 -32.25 -17.12 -41.24
C LYS A 3 -32.23 -15.86 -40.37
N LYS A 4 -31.97 -16.02 -39.08
CA LYS A 4 -31.74 -14.91 -38.15
C LYS A 4 -30.44 -14.18 -38.55
N SER A 5 -30.55 -12.94 -39.00
CA SER A 5 -29.42 -12.05 -39.25
C SER A 5 -28.97 -11.44 -37.92
N PHE A 6 -27.77 -11.77 -37.47
CA PHE A 6 -27.15 -11.11 -36.32
C PHE A 6 -26.63 -9.75 -36.79
N SER A 7 -27.28 -8.66 -36.37
CA SER A 7 -26.82 -7.31 -36.63
C SER A 7 -25.41 -7.14 -36.08
N ARG A 8 -24.46 -6.90 -36.98
CA ARG A 8 -23.05 -6.67 -36.67
C ARG A 8 -22.94 -5.46 -35.73
N ALA A 9 -22.37 -5.67 -34.54
CA ALA A 9 -22.16 -4.60 -33.57
C ALA A 9 -21.42 -3.41 -34.25
N PRO A 10 -21.83 -2.16 -33.97
CA PRO A 10 -21.16 -0.99 -34.53
C PRO A 10 -19.70 -1.03 -34.14
N ARG A 11 -18.81 -0.96 -35.13
CA ARG A 11 -17.37 -1.00 -34.88
C ARG A 11 -17.00 0.23 -34.06
N PRO A 12 -16.17 0.09 -33.01
CA PRO A 12 -15.73 1.23 -32.22
C PRO A 12 -15.07 2.25 -33.13
N LYS A 13 -15.38 3.53 -32.92
CA LYS A 13 -14.85 4.63 -33.70
C LYS A 13 -13.33 4.66 -33.51
N GLN A 14 -12.58 4.68 -34.62
CA GLN A 14 -11.13 4.74 -34.56
C GLN A 14 -10.71 6.05 -33.86
N LEU A 15 -9.85 5.94 -32.86
CA LEU A 15 -9.34 7.11 -32.14
C LEU A 15 -8.51 7.97 -33.09
N THR A 16 -8.58 9.29 -32.93
CA THR A 16 -7.81 10.21 -33.75
C THR A 16 -6.32 10.07 -33.45
N PRO A 17 -5.42 10.33 -34.42
CA PRO A 17 -3.98 10.26 -34.22
C PRO A 17 -3.49 11.06 -33.01
N GLU A 18 -4.09 12.23 -32.77
CA GLU A 18 -3.80 13.11 -31.63
C GLU A 18 -4.05 12.42 -30.27
N THR A 19 -5.07 11.55 -30.18
CA THR A 19 -5.38 10.83 -28.94
C THR A 19 -4.41 9.67 -28.72
N ILE A 20 -3.91 9.08 -29.81
CA ILE A 20 -2.90 8.03 -29.76
C ILE A 20 -1.56 8.63 -29.34
N ASP A 21 -1.16 9.77 -29.91
CA ASP A 21 0.07 10.49 -29.52
C ASP A 21 -0.01 10.97 -28.07
N ALA A 22 -1.15 11.51 -27.63
CA ALA A 22 -1.35 11.87 -26.23
C ALA A 22 -1.21 10.68 -25.28
N TYR A 23 -1.60 9.47 -25.70
CA TYR A 23 -1.40 8.25 -24.91
C TYR A 23 0.07 7.80 -24.88
N VAL A 24 0.76 7.85 -26.02
CA VAL A 24 2.18 7.48 -26.13
C VAL A 24 3.07 8.45 -25.35
N HIS A 25 2.77 9.74 -25.40
CA HIS A 25 3.48 10.79 -24.65
C HIS A 25 2.99 10.94 -23.20
N GLY A 26 1.80 10.43 -22.87
CA GLY A 26 1.18 10.48 -21.53
C GLY A 26 1.71 9.44 -20.53
N GLY A 27 2.83 8.78 -20.85
CA GLY A 27 3.48 7.78 -20.00
C GLY A 27 4.24 8.37 -18.81
N ALA A 28 3.52 8.85 -17.80
CA ALA A 28 3.85 8.80 -16.35
C ALA A 28 2.81 9.62 -15.56
N GLY A 29 1.76 8.95 -15.08
CA GLY A 29 0.97 9.34 -13.90
C GLY A 29 0.52 10.80 -13.78
N HIS A 30 -0.57 11.17 -14.46
CA HIS A 30 -1.37 12.34 -14.09
C HIS A 30 -2.61 11.92 -13.27
N ASP A 31 -2.38 11.30 -12.12
CA ASP A 31 -3.37 11.26 -11.03
C ASP A 31 -3.51 12.68 -10.45
N THR A 32 -4.17 13.57 -11.18
CA THR A 32 -4.53 14.92 -10.70
C THR A 32 -5.93 14.96 -10.09
N ARG A 33 -6.41 13.83 -9.55
CA ARG A 33 -7.36 13.93 -8.45
C ARG A 33 -6.53 14.40 -7.27
N ALA A 34 -6.48 15.73 -7.10
CA ALA A 34 -5.88 16.38 -5.94
C ALA A 34 -6.18 15.53 -4.72
N SER A 35 -5.18 14.77 -4.27
CA SER A 35 -5.27 14.16 -2.97
C SER A 35 -5.34 15.36 -2.05
N ALA A 36 -6.52 15.59 -1.48
CA ALA A 36 -6.69 16.51 -0.37
C ALA A 36 -5.45 16.34 0.52
N PRO A 37 -4.82 17.43 0.99
CA PRO A 37 -3.70 17.29 1.90
C PRO A 37 -4.20 16.35 2.99
N LYS A 38 -3.59 15.16 3.08
CA LYS A 38 -3.81 14.34 4.25
C LYS A 38 -3.32 15.24 5.36
N SER A 39 -4.27 15.84 6.07
CA SER A 39 -4.10 16.31 7.42
C SER A 39 -3.65 15.07 8.19
N GLY A 40 -2.36 14.74 8.05
CA GLY A 40 -1.63 14.11 9.12
C GLY A 40 -1.70 15.15 10.21
N GLU A 41 -2.70 15.00 11.08
CA GLU A 41 -2.50 15.28 12.49
C GLU A 41 -1.09 14.82 12.79
N ARG A 42 -0.21 15.80 12.99
CA ARG A 42 1.06 15.56 13.65
C ARG A 42 0.66 15.10 15.04
N SER A 43 0.44 13.80 15.19
CA SER A 43 0.39 13.17 16.50
C SER A 43 1.63 13.63 17.24
N LEU A 44 1.41 14.16 18.43
CA LEU A 44 2.39 14.74 19.32
C LEU A 44 3.33 13.64 19.88
N GLU A 45 4.07 12.95 19.01
CA GLU A 45 4.91 11.80 19.36
C GLU A 45 6.30 11.93 18.75
N GLY A 46 7.08 12.90 19.23
CA GLY A 46 8.54 12.96 19.04
C GLY A 46 9.05 12.93 17.59
N THR A 47 10.37 12.88 17.44
CA THR A 47 11.01 12.63 16.14
C THR A 47 11.14 11.11 15.96
N THR A 48 10.37 10.52 15.05
CA THR A 48 10.49 9.09 14.73
C THR A 48 11.86 8.79 14.11
N LYS A 49 12.54 7.74 14.59
CA LYS A 49 13.76 7.20 13.98
C LYS A 49 13.45 5.90 13.26
N ARG A 50 14.15 5.64 12.15
CA ARG A 50 14.01 4.39 11.38
C ARG A 50 14.83 3.28 12.05
N LEU A 51 14.18 2.15 12.30
CA LEU A 51 14.83 0.91 12.73
C LEU A 51 15.01 -0.02 11.53
N SER A 52 16.24 -0.51 11.31
CA SER A 52 16.56 -1.56 10.34
C SER A 52 17.00 -2.80 11.11
N LEU A 53 16.42 -3.95 10.79
CA LEU A 53 16.67 -5.21 11.48
C LEU A 53 16.72 -6.35 10.46
N ASP A 54 17.67 -7.26 10.65
CA ASP A 54 17.80 -8.47 9.84
C ASP A 54 17.14 -9.64 10.57
N LEU A 55 16.27 -10.35 9.86
CA LEU A 55 15.58 -11.54 10.37
C LEU A 55 15.80 -12.70 9.39
N PRO A 56 15.86 -13.95 9.88
CA PRO A 56 15.77 -15.11 9.01
C PRO A 56 14.52 -15.04 8.13
N GLU A 57 14.64 -15.41 6.86
CA GLU A 57 13.55 -15.32 5.89
C GLU A 57 12.27 -15.98 6.40
N GLU A 58 12.40 -17.19 6.98
CA GLU A 58 11.27 -17.94 7.50
C GLU A 58 10.52 -17.17 8.60
N ALA A 59 11.25 -16.55 9.53
CA ALA A 59 10.67 -15.78 10.63
C ALA A 59 9.93 -14.55 10.10
N HIS A 60 10.55 -13.78 9.20
CA HIS A 60 9.91 -12.61 8.58
C HIS A 60 8.67 -13.00 7.79
N ARG A 61 8.73 -14.08 7.01
CA ARG A 61 7.58 -14.60 6.24
C ARG A 61 6.43 -14.99 7.15
N ARG A 62 6.69 -15.78 8.20
CA ARG A 62 5.66 -16.21 9.16
C ARG A 62 5.01 -15.02 9.86
N PHE A 63 5.82 -14.07 10.32
CA PHE A 63 5.32 -12.87 10.99
C PHE A 63 4.47 -12.00 10.06
N LYS A 64 4.95 -11.77 8.82
CA LYS A 64 4.21 -11.00 7.82
C LYS A 64 2.87 -11.64 7.47
N VAL A 65 2.83 -12.97 7.30
CA VAL A 65 1.58 -13.70 7.03
C VAL A 65 0.61 -13.59 8.21
N ALA A 66 1.08 -13.72 9.45
CA ALA A 66 0.23 -13.57 10.64
C ALA A 66 -0.34 -12.15 10.76
N CYS A 67 0.47 -11.12 10.50
CA CYS A 67 0.01 -9.73 10.46
C CYS A 67 -1.06 -9.53 9.37
N ALA A 68 -0.83 -10.07 8.17
CA ALA A 68 -1.79 -9.99 7.07
C ALA A 68 -3.11 -10.70 7.39
N ALA A 69 -3.05 -11.90 7.98
CA ALA A 69 -4.23 -12.68 8.36
C ALA A 69 -5.09 -11.98 9.43
N THR A 70 -4.47 -11.17 10.29
CA THR A 70 -5.15 -10.41 11.36
C THR A 70 -5.52 -8.99 10.94
N GLY A 71 -5.20 -8.58 9.71
CA GLY A 71 -5.45 -7.23 9.21
C GLY A 71 -4.60 -6.15 9.88
N ARG A 72 -3.46 -6.54 10.48
CA ARG A 72 -2.58 -5.64 11.24
C ARG A 72 -1.33 -5.27 10.45
N LYS A 73 -0.82 -4.06 10.70
CA LYS A 73 0.45 -3.61 10.11
C LYS A 73 1.61 -4.17 10.91
N MET A 74 2.56 -4.80 10.20
CA MET A 74 3.77 -5.37 10.79
C MET A 74 4.54 -4.35 11.66
N ALA A 75 4.67 -3.10 11.18
CA ALA A 75 5.35 -2.04 11.92
C ALA A 75 4.65 -1.71 13.25
N THR A 76 3.31 -1.69 13.29
CA THR A 76 2.55 -1.41 14.50
C THR A 76 2.73 -2.53 15.54
N GLU A 77 2.71 -3.78 15.11
CA GLU A 77 2.94 -4.92 16.00
C GLU A 77 4.37 -4.89 16.59
N LEU A 78 5.37 -4.53 15.79
CA LEU A 78 6.74 -4.36 16.28
C LEU A 78 6.85 -3.21 17.28
N THR A 79 6.21 -2.07 17.04
CA THR A 79 6.20 -0.95 17.99
C THR A 79 5.60 -1.36 19.33
N ILE A 80 4.43 -2.00 19.32
CA ILE A 80 3.76 -2.48 20.54
C ILE A 80 4.63 -3.49 21.29
N PHE A 81 5.27 -4.41 20.56
CA PHE A 81 6.17 -5.39 21.15
C PHE A 81 7.38 -4.71 21.83
N ILE A 82 8.01 -3.75 21.15
CA ILE A 82 9.16 -3.02 21.68
C ILE A 82 8.75 -2.26 22.95
N GLU A 83 7.65 -1.50 22.93
CA GLU A 83 7.18 -0.75 24.10
C GLU A 83 6.90 -1.64 25.30
N ARG A 84 6.25 -2.79 25.10
CA ARG A 84 6.01 -3.76 26.16
C ARG A 84 7.32 -4.31 26.71
N ARG A 85 8.23 -4.74 25.84
CA ARG A 85 9.50 -5.34 26.25
C ARG A 85 10.42 -4.32 26.92
N THR A 86 10.40 -3.06 26.52
CA THR A 86 11.14 -1.97 27.18
C THR A 86 10.70 -1.82 28.62
N LYS A 87 9.39 -1.79 28.90
CA LYS A 87 8.88 -1.71 30.28
C LYS A 87 9.34 -2.89 31.13
N GLU A 88 9.30 -4.09 30.59
CA GLU A 88 9.79 -5.29 31.27
C GLU A 88 11.29 -5.17 31.61
N LEU A 89 12.12 -4.74 30.66
CA LEU A 89 13.56 -4.56 30.85
C LEU A 89 13.90 -3.45 31.85
N GLU A 90 13.14 -2.35 31.87
CA GLU A 90 13.32 -1.28 32.85
C GLU A 90 13.02 -1.75 34.27
N GLN A 91 12.00 -2.59 34.44
CA GLN A 91 11.70 -3.21 35.75
C GLN A 91 12.79 -4.21 36.16
N GLU A 92 13.30 -5.01 35.23
CA GLU A 92 14.44 -5.91 35.48
C GLU A 92 15.68 -5.13 35.92
N ALA A 93 15.95 -3.96 35.32
CA ALA A 93 17.11 -3.13 35.65
C ALA A 93 17.00 -2.36 36.97
N LEU A 94 15.79 -2.20 37.51
CA LEU A 94 15.52 -1.56 38.81
C LEU A 94 15.55 -2.55 39.98
N ASN A 95 15.61 -3.85 39.72
CA ASN A 95 15.79 -4.93 40.70
C ASN A 95 17.27 -5.31 40.86
#